data_AF-A0A8J7EZ68-F1
#
_entry.id   AF-A0A8J7EZ68-F1
#
_cell.length_a   1.000
_cell.length_b   1.000
_cell.length_c   1.000
_cell.angle_alpha   90.00
_cell.angle_beta   90.00
_cell.angle_gamma   90.00
#
_symmetry.space_group_name_H-M   'P 1'
#
loop_
_entity.id
_entity.type
_entity.pdbx_description
1 polymer ?
#
loop_
_entity_poly.entity_id
_entity_poly.type
_entity_poly.pdbx_seq_one_letter_code
_entity_poly.pdbx_strand_id
1 'polypeptide(L)'
;MLPNKEGQKVPNVTFRVRENNDWKNITTDQLFKGKTVVVFSLPGAFTPTCSSTHLPGYNELAPVFKENGVDDIICISVNDSFVMNEWAKDQEAENVTLIPDGNGEFSDGMGMLVDKTDLGFGKRSWRYSMLVKDGVIEKMFIEPEEPGDPFKVSDADTMLKYINPQAAKPQGVFMFSKEGCPFCARAKEILKNQGLVYEEITLNRDFNTRGLRAATGATTVPQVFIDGKLIGDSEAVAAHFGVK
;
A
#
# COMPACT_ATOMS: atom_id res chain seq x y z
N MET A 1 3.89 16.39 22.60
CA MET A 1 4.63 15.14 22.44
C MET A 1 3.67 13.98 22.54
N LEU A 2 3.34 13.44 21.39
CA LEU A 2 2.48 12.27 21.26
C LEU A 2 3.10 11.05 21.97
N PRO A 3 2.31 10.22 22.67
CA PRO A 3 2.83 9.11 23.48
C PRO A 3 3.33 7.95 22.62
N ASN A 4 4.49 7.40 22.97
CA ASN A 4 4.93 6.09 22.48
C ASN A 4 4.25 4.99 23.31
N LYS A 5 3.64 3.99 22.64
CA LYS A 5 2.91 2.88 23.26
C LYS A 5 3.57 1.51 23.05
N GLU A 6 4.85 1.46 22.66
CA GLU A 6 5.62 0.22 22.58
C GLU A 6 5.52 -0.57 23.91
N GLY A 7 5.35 -1.89 23.81
CA GLY A 7 5.11 -2.81 24.92
C GLY A 7 3.68 -2.84 25.48
N GLN A 8 2.80 -1.93 25.04
CA GLN A 8 1.39 -1.91 25.48
C GLN A 8 0.50 -2.69 24.52
N LYS A 9 -0.67 -3.12 25.01
CA LYS A 9 -1.72 -3.65 24.14
C LYS A 9 -2.38 -2.53 23.34
N VAL A 10 -2.80 -2.84 22.12
CA VAL A 10 -3.66 -1.96 21.32
C VAL A 10 -5.02 -1.72 22.02
N PRO A 11 -5.69 -0.59 21.79
CA PRO A 11 -6.99 -0.29 22.37
C PRO A 11 -8.05 -1.34 22.00
N ASN A 12 -8.85 -1.77 22.97
CA ASN A 12 -9.94 -2.73 22.73
C ASN A 12 -11.17 -1.99 22.17
N VAL A 13 -11.30 -1.99 20.84
CA VAL A 13 -12.38 -1.30 20.11
C VAL A 13 -13.13 -2.29 19.21
N THR A 14 -14.41 -1.98 18.96
CA THR A 14 -15.25 -2.64 17.93
C THR A 14 -15.58 -1.64 16.83
N PHE A 15 -15.06 -1.90 15.62
CA PHE A 15 -15.32 -1.08 14.44
C PHE A 15 -16.63 -1.50 13.78
N ARG A 16 -17.46 -0.51 13.42
CA ARG A 16 -18.61 -0.71 12.54
C ARG A 16 -18.12 -0.65 11.10
N VAL A 17 -18.24 -1.74 10.37
CA VAL A 17 -17.83 -1.83 8.96
C VAL A 17 -19.01 -2.14 8.07
N ARG A 18 -18.92 -1.70 6.81
CA ARG A 18 -19.86 -2.06 5.75
C ARG A 18 -19.18 -3.05 4.81
N GLU A 19 -19.73 -4.24 4.68
CA GLU A 19 -19.29 -5.25 3.73
C GLU A 19 -20.49 -5.78 2.97
N ASN A 20 -20.43 -5.82 1.63
CA ASN A 20 -21.52 -6.32 0.78
C ASN A 20 -22.90 -5.69 1.09
N ASN A 21 -22.90 -4.38 1.41
CA ASN A 21 -24.06 -3.59 1.85
C ASN A 21 -24.64 -3.95 3.24
N ASP A 22 -24.02 -4.88 3.96
CA ASP A 22 -24.41 -5.23 5.32
C ASP A 22 -23.50 -4.58 6.36
N TRP A 23 -24.08 -4.32 7.54
CA TRP A 23 -23.32 -3.89 8.71
C TRP A 23 -22.69 -5.09 9.40
N LYS A 24 -21.38 -5.00 9.65
CA LYS A 24 -20.64 -5.97 10.46
C LYS A 24 -19.85 -5.25 11.55
N ASN A 25 -19.49 -6.03 12.56
CA ASN A 25 -18.59 -5.60 13.61
C ASN A 25 -17.27 -6.34 13.45
N ILE A 26 -16.19 -5.58 13.42
CA ILE A 26 -14.83 -6.12 13.49
C ILE A 26 -14.22 -5.66 14.81
N THR A 27 -13.76 -6.60 15.62
CA THR A 27 -13.11 -6.30 16.91
C THR A 27 -11.60 -6.23 16.75
N THR A 28 -10.97 -5.51 17.66
CA THR A 28 -9.50 -5.47 17.79
C THR A 28 -8.91 -6.88 17.94
N ASP A 29 -9.55 -7.77 18.73
CA ASP A 29 -9.11 -9.16 18.86
C ASP A 29 -9.11 -9.91 17.51
N GLN A 30 -10.11 -9.71 16.66
CA GLN A 30 -10.16 -10.33 15.33
C GLN A 30 -9.03 -9.84 14.42
N LEU A 31 -8.62 -8.58 14.59
CA LEU A 31 -7.54 -7.98 13.81
C LEU A 31 -6.15 -8.43 14.28
N PHE A 32 -5.92 -8.55 15.60
CA PHE A 32 -4.55 -8.63 16.14
C PHE A 32 -4.20 -9.90 16.91
N LYS A 33 -5.18 -10.65 17.43
CA LYS A 33 -4.89 -11.80 18.30
C LYS A 33 -4.22 -12.93 17.53
N GLY A 34 -3.08 -13.40 18.03
CA GLY A 34 -2.29 -14.47 17.43
C GLY A 34 -1.64 -14.11 16.09
N LYS A 35 -1.58 -12.82 15.73
CA LYS A 35 -1.07 -12.33 14.44
C LYS A 35 0.09 -11.35 14.61
N THR A 36 0.93 -11.26 13.59
CA THR A 36 1.87 -10.16 13.36
C THR A 36 1.27 -9.22 12.33
N VAL A 37 0.93 -8.00 12.74
CA VAL A 37 0.18 -7.04 11.92
C VAL A 37 0.97 -5.75 11.80
N VAL A 38 1.13 -5.27 10.56
CA VAL A 38 1.58 -3.91 10.32
C VAL A 38 0.36 -3.00 10.29
N VAL A 39 0.38 -1.93 11.06
CA VAL A 39 -0.68 -0.91 11.07
C VAL A 39 -0.09 0.42 10.69
N PHE A 40 -0.79 1.19 9.88
CA PHE A 40 -0.51 2.61 9.72
C PHE A 40 -1.80 3.41 9.83
N SER A 41 -1.69 4.60 10.42
CA SER A 41 -2.79 5.55 10.56
C SER A 41 -2.45 6.83 9.84
N LEU A 42 -3.49 7.53 9.41
CA LEU A 42 -3.37 8.74 8.62
C LEU A 42 -4.47 9.77 8.92
N PRO A 43 -4.28 11.04 8.54
CA PRO A 43 -5.23 12.10 8.89
C PRO A 43 -6.61 11.95 8.27
N GLY A 44 -6.71 11.39 7.06
CA GLY A 44 -7.98 11.22 6.38
C GLY A 44 -7.86 10.60 5.00
N ALA A 45 -8.88 9.82 4.62
CA ALA A 45 -9.07 9.33 3.25
C ALA A 45 -9.08 10.48 2.22
N PHE A 46 -8.66 10.21 0.99
CA PHE A 46 -8.57 11.16 -0.13
C PHE A 46 -7.61 12.36 0.05
N THR A 47 -6.79 12.39 1.12
CA THR A 47 -5.81 13.46 1.30
C THR A 47 -4.51 13.18 0.51
N PRO A 48 -3.79 14.21 0.01
CA PRO A 48 -2.77 14.03 -1.02
C PRO A 48 -1.68 13.01 -0.72
N THR A 49 -0.99 13.12 0.42
CA THR A 49 0.12 12.21 0.79
C THR A 49 -0.40 10.80 1.05
N CYS A 50 -1.58 10.69 1.64
CA CYS A 50 -2.23 9.41 1.93
C CYS A 50 -2.52 8.63 0.66
N SER A 51 -2.96 9.32 -0.39
CA SER A 51 -3.41 8.71 -1.65
C SER A 51 -2.31 8.58 -2.72
N SER A 52 -1.18 9.28 -2.58
CA SER A 52 -0.09 9.22 -3.55
C SER A 52 1.09 8.36 -3.11
N THR A 53 1.27 8.14 -1.81
CA THR A 53 2.49 7.49 -1.29
C THR A 53 2.22 6.52 -0.14
N HIS A 54 1.53 6.95 0.93
CA HIS A 54 1.47 6.17 2.17
C HIS A 54 0.74 4.83 2.00
N LEU A 55 -0.53 4.85 1.59
CA LEU A 55 -1.31 3.62 1.34
C LEU A 55 -0.75 2.82 0.13
N PRO A 56 -0.44 3.45 -1.03
CA PRO A 56 0.13 2.73 -2.16
C PRO A 56 1.42 1.98 -1.83
N GLY A 57 2.35 2.59 -1.08
CA GLY A 57 3.62 1.94 -0.73
C GLY A 57 3.43 0.70 0.15
N TYR A 58 2.47 0.73 1.09
CA TYR A 58 2.12 -0.46 1.88
C TYR A 58 1.44 -1.54 1.02
N ASN A 59 0.57 -1.14 0.09
CA ASN A 59 -0.12 -2.06 -0.82
C ASN A 59 0.86 -2.78 -1.78
N GLU A 60 1.85 -2.05 -2.29
CA GLU A 60 2.91 -2.56 -3.17
C GLU A 60 3.84 -3.54 -2.43
N LEU A 61 4.27 -3.19 -1.21
CA LEU A 61 5.20 -4.01 -0.43
C LEU A 61 4.52 -5.14 0.35
N ALA A 62 3.19 -5.27 0.29
CA ALA A 62 2.45 -6.27 1.03
C ALA A 62 2.92 -7.73 0.81
N PRO A 63 3.26 -8.17 -0.43
CA PRO A 63 3.82 -9.50 -0.64
C PRO A 63 5.14 -9.70 0.12
N VAL A 64 6.02 -8.69 0.14
CA VAL A 64 7.31 -8.76 0.83
C VAL A 64 7.11 -8.76 2.34
N PHE A 65 6.21 -7.95 2.87
CA PHE A 65 5.84 -8.02 4.29
C PHE A 65 5.39 -9.42 4.69
N LYS A 66 4.55 -10.05 3.85
CA LYS A 66 4.06 -11.41 4.08
C LYS A 66 5.17 -12.46 4.07
N GLU A 67 6.10 -12.38 3.12
CA GLU A 67 7.30 -13.22 3.09
C GLU A 67 8.16 -13.06 4.35
N ASN A 68 8.10 -11.89 5.00
CA ASN A 68 8.82 -11.57 6.22
C ASN A 68 7.96 -11.77 7.50
N GLY A 69 6.87 -12.53 7.41
CA GLY A 69 6.10 -12.99 8.57
C GLY A 69 5.01 -12.03 9.07
N VAL A 70 4.63 -11.03 8.27
CA VAL A 70 3.44 -10.20 8.54
C VAL A 70 2.19 -10.92 8.00
N ASP A 71 1.19 -11.13 8.86
CA ASP A 71 -0.07 -11.76 8.50
C ASP A 71 -1.01 -10.80 7.76
N ASP A 72 -1.14 -9.58 8.27
CA ASP A 72 -2.07 -8.57 7.78
C ASP A 72 -1.42 -7.16 7.78
N ILE A 73 -1.82 -6.33 6.81
CA ILE A 73 -1.54 -4.89 6.80
C ILE A 73 -2.86 -4.14 6.94
N ILE A 74 -2.89 -3.21 7.90
CA ILE A 74 -4.10 -2.46 8.24
C ILE A 74 -3.85 -0.96 8.10
N CYS A 75 -4.72 -0.28 7.35
CA CYS A 75 -4.82 1.17 7.31
C CYS A 75 -5.97 1.62 8.21
N ILE A 76 -5.70 2.43 9.23
CA ILE A 76 -6.74 3.03 10.10
C ILE A 76 -6.89 4.51 9.75
N SER A 77 -8.11 4.99 9.64
CA SER A 77 -8.38 6.43 9.54
C SER A 77 -9.64 6.79 10.31
N VAL A 78 -9.68 8.01 10.84
CA VAL A 78 -10.88 8.57 11.48
C VAL A 78 -11.86 8.98 10.39
N ASN A 79 -12.46 8.00 9.72
CA ASN A 79 -13.47 8.13 8.69
C ASN A 79 -14.48 6.98 8.86
N ASP A 80 -15.71 7.19 8.41
CA ASP A 80 -16.72 6.14 8.39
C ASP A 80 -16.46 5.11 7.27
N SER A 81 -17.18 3.99 7.33
CA SER A 81 -17.00 2.88 6.40
C SER A 81 -17.34 3.22 4.95
N PHE A 82 -18.23 4.18 4.70
CA PHE A 82 -18.60 4.53 3.34
C PHE A 82 -17.44 5.21 2.63
N VAL A 83 -16.84 6.20 3.31
CA VAL A 83 -15.67 6.91 2.81
C VAL A 83 -14.48 5.95 2.66
N MET A 84 -14.21 5.12 3.69
CA MET A 84 -13.08 4.19 3.64
C MET A 84 -13.23 3.13 2.54
N ASN A 85 -14.45 2.65 2.27
CA ASN A 85 -14.69 1.66 1.21
C ASN A 85 -14.53 2.25 -0.18
N GLU A 86 -15.05 3.45 -0.44
CA GLU A 86 -14.87 4.10 -1.74
C GLU A 86 -13.41 4.51 -1.95
N TRP A 87 -12.74 4.93 -0.89
CA TRP A 87 -11.30 5.21 -0.96
C TRP A 87 -10.48 3.94 -1.22
N ALA A 88 -10.81 2.81 -0.60
CA ALA A 88 -10.14 1.53 -0.88
C ALA A 88 -10.20 1.15 -2.37
N LYS A 89 -11.37 1.35 -3.00
CA LYS A 89 -11.58 1.09 -4.43
C LYS A 89 -10.81 2.07 -5.31
N ASP A 90 -10.88 3.36 -4.99
CA ASP A 90 -10.16 4.42 -5.71
C ASP A 90 -8.65 4.22 -5.70
N GLN A 91 -8.12 3.63 -4.63
CA GLN A 91 -6.69 3.39 -4.43
C GLN A 91 -6.24 2.00 -4.89
N GLU A 92 -7.15 1.16 -5.39
CA GLU A 92 -6.87 -0.23 -5.79
C GLU A 92 -6.11 -1.00 -4.69
N ALA A 93 -6.49 -0.77 -3.43
CA ALA A 93 -5.77 -1.21 -2.24
C ALA A 93 -6.12 -2.65 -1.83
N GLU A 94 -5.95 -3.62 -2.74
CA GLU A 94 -6.38 -5.00 -2.55
C GLU A 94 -5.62 -5.76 -1.44
N ASN A 95 -4.40 -5.34 -1.10
CA ASN A 95 -3.55 -6.02 -0.14
C ASN A 95 -3.59 -5.41 1.27
N VAL A 96 -4.36 -4.34 1.48
CA VAL A 96 -4.44 -3.62 2.77
C VAL A 96 -5.88 -3.58 3.26
N THR A 97 -6.10 -3.97 4.50
CA THR A 97 -7.42 -3.86 5.14
C THR A 97 -7.62 -2.43 5.64
N LEU A 98 -8.63 -1.73 5.11
CA LEU A 98 -8.99 -0.38 5.53
C LEU A 98 -10.01 -0.42 6.66
N ILE A 99 -9.65 0.10 7.84
CA ILE A 99 -10.47 0.09 9.04
C ILE A 99 -11.03 1.49 9.33
N PRO A 100 -12.38 1.65 9.36
CA PRO A 100 -13.04 2.92 9.62
C PRO A 100 -13.15 3.20 11.12
N ASP A 101 -12.16 3.88 11.69
CA ASP A 101 -12.20 4.40 13.06
C ASP A 101 -13.07 5.67 13.13
N GLY A 102 -14.30 5.61 12.61
CA GLY A 102 -15.14 6.80 12.36
C GLY A 102 -15.47 7.63 13.60
N ASN A 103 -15.45 7.02 14.79
CA ASN A 103 -15.61 7.72 16.08
C ASN A 103 -14.29 8.23 16.67
N GLY A 104 -13.15 7.82 16.10
CA GLY A 104 -11.81 8.11 16.62
C GLY A 104 -11.47 7.35 17.90
N GLU A 105 -12.23 6.32 18.28
CA GLU A 105 -12.06 5.58 19.55
C GLU A 105 -10.71 4.87 19.61
N PHE A 106 -10.29 4.24 18.50
CA PHE A 106 -9.00 3.58 18.44
C PHE A 106 -7.87 4.61 18.45
N SER A 107 -7.99 5.67 17.64
CA SER A 107 -7.03 6.76 17.58
C SER A 107 -6.86 7.47 18.93
N ASP A 108 -7.94 7.67 19.68
CA ASP A 108 -7.93 8.26 21.02
C ASP A 108 -7.27 7.33 22.03
N GLY A 109 -7.62 6.04 22.01
CA GLY A 109 -6.97 5.03 22.86
C GLY A 109 -5.47 4.88 22.59
N MET A 110 -5.05 5.12 21.33
CA MET A 110 -3.64 5.21 20.94
C MET A 110 -2.97 6.51 21.37
N GLY A 111 -3.72 7.51 21.84
CA GLY A 111 -3.22 8.85 22.15
C GLY A 111 -2.80 9.62 20.90
N MET A 112 -3.29 9.21 19.72
CA MET A 112 -2.96 9.76 18.42
C MET A 112 -4.09 10.62 17.85
N LEU A 113 -5.20 10.80 18.56
CA LEU A 113 -6.28 11.68 18.13
C LEU A 113 -5.88 13.16 18.36
N VAL A 114 -5.75 13.91 17.28
CA VAL A 114 -5.35 15.32 17.27
C VAL A 114 -6.42 16.20 16.64
N ASP A 115 -6.41 17.48 16.99
CA ASP A 115 -7.27 18.46 16.33
C ASP A 115 -6.66 18.92 14.99
N LYS A 116 -7.48 18.95 13.94
CA LYS A 116 -7.18 19.45 12.59
C LYS A 116 -8.29 20.38 12.09
N THR A 117 -8.89 21.16 12.99
CA THR A 117 -9.92 22.17 12.69
C THR A 117 -9.43 23.25 11.72
N ASP A 118 -8.14 23.56 11.70
CA ASP A 118 -7.49 24.48 10.76
C ASP A 118 -7.63 24.04 9.29
N LEU A 119 -7.71 22.72 9.06
CA LEU A 119 -7.98 22.13 7.74
C LEU A 119 -9.46 21.81 7.50
N GLY A 120 -10.32 22.10 8.48
CA GLY A 120 -11.75 21.76 8.44
C GLY A 120 -12.04 20.27 8.68
N PHE A 121 -11.11 19.51 9.25
CA PHE A 121 -11.28 18.06 9.44
C PHE A 121 -11.87 17.68 10.79
N GLY A 122 -11.85 18.59 11.77
CA GLY A 122 -12.14 18.25 13.16
C GLY A 122 -11.04 17.37 13.76
N LYS A 123 -11.41 16.49 14.70
CA LYS A 123 -10.47 15.53 15.28
C LYS A 123 -10.14 14.41 14.29
N ARG A 124 -8.86 14.10 14.12
CA ARG A 124 -8.34 13.03 13.24
C ARG A 124 -7.15 12.33 13.85
N SER A 125 -6.77 11.18 13.29
CA SER A 125 -5.54 10.51 13.71
C SER A 125 -4.32 11.33 13.27
N TRP A 126 -3.30 11.34 14.11
CA TRP A 126 -1.95 11.70 13.70
C TRP A 126 -1.38 10.59 12.80
N ARG A 127 -0.41 10.94 11.95
CA ARG A 127 0.22 9.97 11.06
C ARG A 127 1.25 9.15 11.85
N TYR A 128 1.12 7.83 11.82
CA TYR A 128 2.08 6.92 12.41
C TYR A 128 1.97 5.54 11.77
N SER A 129 2.98 4.70 11.95
CA SER A 129 2.89 3.27 11.71
C SER A 129 3.39 2.49 12.91
N MET A 130 2.98 1.22 13.00
CA MET A 130 3.38 0.34 14.09
C MET A 130 3.39 -1.12 13.65
N LEU A 131 4.24 -1.90 14.31
CA LEU A 131 4.24 -3.35 14.24
C LEU A 131 3.57 -3.88 15.51
N VAL A 132 2.54 -4.71 15.34
CA VAL A 132 1.77 -5.30 16.44
C VAL A 132 1.92 -6.82 16.39
N LYS A 133 2.26 -7.45 17.52
CA LYS A 133 2.35 -8.91 17.66
C LYS A 133 1.44 -9.37 18.78
N ASP A 134 0.46 -10.21 18.45
CA ASP A 134 -0.57 -10.71 19.37
C ASP A 134 -1.23 -9.58 20.20
N GLY A 135 -1.61 -8.51 19.49
CA GLY A 135 -2.21 -7.32 20.09
C GLY A 135 -1.26 -6.44 20.92
N VAL A 136 0.03 -6.76 21.02
CA VAL A 136 1.04 -5.93 21.70
C VAL A 136 1.83 -5.12 20.67
N ILE A 137 1.96 -3.81 20.89
CA ILE A 137 2.71 -2.91 20.02
C ILE A 137 4.20 -3.18 20.24
N GLU A 138 4.88 -3.78 19.25
CA GLU A 138 6.31 -4.03 19.32
C GLU A 138 7.13 -2.79 18.95
N LYS A 139 6.70 -2.08 17.90
CA LYS A 139 7.40 -0.91 17.39
C LYS A 139 6.42 0.15 16.94
N MET A 140 6.72 1.43 17.17
CA MET A 140 5.92 2.56 16.70
C MET A 140 6.80 3.61 16.03
N PHE A 141 6.37 4.08 14.86
CA PHE A 141 6.99 5.16 14.09
C PHE A 141 6.00 6.32 14.01
N ILE A 142 6.13 7.26 14.95
CA ILE A 142 5.27 8.43 15.06
C ILE A 142 5.91 9.56 14.26
N GLU A 143 5.16 10.15 13.32
CA GLU A 143 5.66 11.31 12.58
C GLU A 143 5.99 12.49 13.51
N PRO A 144 7.04 13.27 13.23
CA PRO A 144 7.41 14.40 14.07
C PRO A 144 6.33 15.50 14.00
N GLU A 145 6.04 16.12 15.13
CA GLU A 145 5.08 17.24 15.26
C GLU A 145 5.65 18.52 14.60
N GLU A 146 5.70 18.52 13.27
CA GLU A 146 6.18 19.63 12.44
C GLU A 146 5.03 20.23 11.58
N PRO A 147 5.12 21.50 11.17
CA PRO A 147 4.15 22.10 10.26
C PRO A 147 4.03 21.35 8.93
N GLY A 148 2.82 21.35 8.35
CA GLY A 148 2.53 20.68 7.07
C GLY A 148 1.98 19.28 7.26
N ASP A 149 2.31 18.38 6.32
CA ASP A 149 1.88 16.98 6.32
C ASP A 149 3.11 16.05 6.42
N PRO A 150 3.67 15.87 7.63
CA PRO A 150 4.89 15.10 7.81
C PRO A 150 4.68 13.64 7.42
N PHE A 151 5.65 13.11 6.67
CA PHE A 151 5.73 11.72 6.24
C PHE A 151 7.20 11.36 6.02
N LYS A 152 7.89 10.98 7.09
CA LYS A 152 9.35 10.75 7.15
C LYS A 152 9.74 9.42 7.78
N VAL A 153 8.86 8.82 8.59
CA VAL A 153 9.18 7.64 9.40
C VAL A 153 8.08 6.59 9.39
N SER A 154 6.83 6.95 9.06
CA SER A 154 5.72 6.01 9.08
C SER A 154 5.57 5.24 7.76
N ASP A 155 6.45 5.45 6.80
CA ASP A 155 6.39 4.83 5.49
C ASP A 155 6.66 3.31 5.50
N ALA A 156 6.23 2.64 4.43
CA ALA A 156 6.35 1.20 4.29
C ALA A 156 7.82 0.74 4.23
N ASP A 157 8.72 1.53 3.65
CA ASP A 157 10.13 1.18 3.57
C ASP A 157 10.81 1.22 4.93
N THR A 158 10.52 2.24 5.75
CA THR A 158 10.99 2.33 7.13
C THR A 158 10.52 1.13 7.94
N MET A 159 9.25 0.76 7.81
CA MET A 159 8.69 -0.42 8.48
C MET A 159 9.34 -1.73 8.01
N LEU A 160 9.48 -1.93 6.69
CA LEU A 160 10.08 -3.13 6.13
C LEU A 160 11.55 -3.27 6.55
N LYS A 161 12.31 -2.16 6.51
CA LYS A 161 13.69 -2.13 6.96
C LYS A 161 13.83 -2.48 8.44
N TYR A 162 12.87 -2.09 9.28
CA TYR A 162 12.85 -2.49 10.69
C TYR A 162 12.59 -3.99 10.85
N ILE A 163 11.63 -4.54 10.13
CA ILE A 163 11.29 -5.97 10.17
C ILE A 163 12.45 -6.82 9.65
N ASN A 164 12.98 -6.47 8.48
CA ASN A 164 14.11 -7.15 7.87
C ASN A 164 14.92 -6.17 6.98
N PRO A 165 16.08 -5.69 7.44
CA PRO A 165 16.95 -4.81 6.66
C PRO A 165 17.50 -5.44 5.36
N GLN A 166 17.41 -6.76 5.21
CA GLN A 166 17.88 -7.52 4.05
C GLN A 166 16.74 -7.97 3.13
N ALA A 167 15.50 -7.55 3.40
CA ALA A 167 14.38 -7.87 2.52
C ALA A 167 14.63 -7.31 1.11
N ALA A 168 14.50 -8.16 0.10
CA ALA A 168 14.52 -7.73 -1.29
C ALA A 168 13.21 -7.02 -1.60
N LYS A 169 13.28 -5.81 -2.14
CA LYS A 169 12.09 -5.13 -2.67
C LYS A 169 11.65 -5.82 -3.96
N PRO A 170 10.34 -5.78 -4.31
CA PRO A 170 9.89 -6.24 -5.61
C PRO A 170 10.59 -5.46 -6.71
N GLN A 171 10.87 -6.13 -7.82
CA GLN A 171 11.36 -5.42 -9.01
C GLN A 171 10.22 -4.61 -9.62
N GLY A 172 10.49 -3.36 -9.98
CA GLY A 172 9.54 -2.52 -10.69
C GLY A 172 9.46 -2.95 -12.15
N VAL A 173 8.44 -3.71 -12.50
CA VAL A 173 8.23 -4.17 -13.88
C VAL A 173 7.03 -3.47 -14.50
N PHE A 174 7.24 -2.85 -15.66
CA PHE A 174 6.21 -2.14 -16.40
C PHE A 174 6.23 -2.56 -17.86
N MET A 175 5.05 -2.71 -18.48
CA MET A 175 4.95 -3.15 -19.87
C MET A 175 3.92 -2.35 -20.68
N PHE A 176 4.36 -1.84 -21.82
CA PHE A 176 3.47 -1.43 -22.90
C PHE A 176 3.00 -2.67 -23.68
N SER A 177 1.70 -2.82 -23.90
CA SER A 177 1.12 -3.97 -24.59
C SER A 177 0.06 -3.57 -25.63
N LYS A 178 -0.59 -4.58 -26.23
CA LYS A 178 -1.81 -4.43 -27.05
C LYS A 178 -2.67 -5.68 -26.92
N GLU A 179 -3.99 -5.51 -26.92
CA GLU A 179 -4.95 -6.63 -26.97
C GLU A 179 -4.71 -7.52 -28.19
N GLY A 180 -4.74 -8.85 -27.98
CA GLY A 180 -4.53 -9.85 -29.02
C GLY A 180 -3.09 -10.00 -29.53
N CYS A 181 -2.11 -9.30 -28.94
CA CYS A 181 -0.71 -9.34 -29.34
C CYS A 181 0.00 -10.62 -28.84
N PRO A 182 0.44 -11.54 -29.73
CA PRO A 182 1.09 -12.78 -29.31
C PRO A 182 2.47 -12.55 -28.67
N PHE A 183 3.23 -11.56 -29.16
CA PHE A 183 4.52 -11.18 -28.55
C PHE A 183 4.35 -10.66 -27.12
N CYS A 184 3.28 -9.91 -26.88
CA CYS A 184 2.94 -9.39 -25.56
C CYS A 184 2.59 -10.55 -24.62
N ALA A 185 1.78 -11.52 -25.08
CA ALA A 185 1.48 -12.73 -24.32
C ALA A 185 2.77 -13.52 -23.96
N ARG A 186 3.71 -13.65 -24.90
CA ARG A 186 5.01 -14.30 -24.64
C ARG A 186 5.81 -13.56 -23.56
N ALA A 187 5.92 -12.24 -23.63
CA ALA A 187 6.62 -11.45 -22.61
C ALA A 187 5.98 -11.62 -21.22
N LYS A 188 4.65 -11.58 -21.14
CA LYS A 188 3.90 -11.83 -19.90
C LYS A 188 4.17 -13.20 -19.31
N GLU A 189 4.22 -14.23 -20.16
CA GLU A 189 4.49 -15.60 -19.73
C GLU A 189 5.91 -15.73 -19.17
N ILE A 190 6.90 -15.10 -19.82
CA ILE A 190 8.28 -15.08 -19.31
C ILE A 190 8.32 -14.39 -17.94
N LEU A 191 7.75 -13.20 -17.79
CA LEU A 191 7.72 -12.46 -16.52
C LEU A 191 7.03 -13.29 -15.42
N LYS A 192 5.88 -13.89 -15.72
CA LYS A 192 5.15 -14.76 -14.79
C LYS A 192 5.97 -15.96 -14.36
N ASN A 193 6.69 -16.59 -15.29
CA ASN A 193 7.56 -17.73 -15.00
C ASN A 193 8.77 -17.36 -14.13
N GLN A 194 9.18 -16.08 -14.13
CA GLN A 194 10.18 -15.54 -13.20
C GLN A 194 9.59 -15.09 -11.86
N GLY A 195 8.28 -15.25 -11.66
CA GLY A 195 7.59 -14.79 -10.44
C GLY A 195 7.45 -13.26 -10.36
N LEU A 196 7.61 -12.55 -11.48
CA LEU A 196 7.55 -11.09 -11.51
C LEU A 196 6.11 -10.61 -11.69
N VAL A 197 5.68 -9.73 -10.78
CA VAL A 197 4.48 -8.91 -10.94
C VAL A 197 4.83 -7.71 -11.80
N TYR A 198 3.91 -7.29 -12.68
CA TYR A 198 4.13 -6.17 -13.57
C TYR A 198 2.88 -5.32 -13.71
N GLU A 199 3.08 -4.01 -13.88
CA GLU A 199 2.05 -3.08 -14.34
C GLU A 199 1.99 -3.12 -15.88
N GLU A 200 0.78 -3.08 -16.44
CA GLU A 200 0.56 -3.14 -17.89
C GLU A 200 -0.37 -2.01 -18.33
N ILE A 201 0.04 -1.29 -19.37
CA ILE A 201 -0.84 -0.39 -20.11
C ILE A 201 -1.01 -0.86 -21.55
N THR A 202 -2.20 -0.66 -22.11
CA THR A 202 -2.65 -1.25 -23.37
C THR A 202 -2.83 -0.20 -24.47
N LEU A 203 -2.23 -0.45 -25.65
CA LEU A 203 -2.29 0.45 -26.80
C LEU A 203 -3.74 0.61 -27.29
N ASN A 204 -4.13 1.85 -27.56
CA ASN A 204 -5.48 2.30 -27.95
C ASN A 204 -6.53 2.25 -26.84
N ARG A 205 -6.15 1.88 -25.62
CA ARG A 205 -6.99 1.99 -24.42
C ARG A 205 -6.43 3.03 -23.47
N ASP A 206 -5.18 2.82 -23.07
CA ASP A 206 -4.53 3.61 -22.01
C ASP A 206 -3.52 4.62 -22.61
N PHE A 207 -2.96 4.30 -23.78
CA PHE A 207 -2.00 5.15 -24.48
C PHE A 207 -2.11 4.99 -26.00
N ASN A 208 -1.38 5.83 -26.76
CA ASN A 208 -1.26 5.74 -28.21
C ASN A 208 0.22 5.64 -28.65
N THR A 209 0.45 5.41 -29.94
CA THR A 209 1.80 5.19 -30.49
C THR A 209 2.79 6.35 -30.29
N ARG A 210 2.32 7.55 -29.93
CA ARG A 210 3.18 8.69 -29.57
C ARG A 210 3.81 8.48 -28.20
N GLY A 211 3.03 8.03 -27.22
CA GLY A 211 3.51 7.72 -25.87
C GLY A 211 4.56 6.60 -25.88
N LEU A 212 4.29 5.53 -26.64
CA LEU A 212 5.23 4.43 -26.83
C LEU A 212 6.58 4.93 -27.37
N ARG A 213 6.57 5.63 -28.51
CA ARG A 213 7.78 6.14 -29.14
C ARG A 213 8.54 7.10 -28.24
N ALA A 214 7.83 7.97 -27.51
CA ALA A 214 8.45 8.91 -26.60
C ALA A 214 9.15 8.22 -25.42
N ALA A 215 8.53 7.17 -24.87
CA ALA A 215 9.08 6.44 -23.72
C ALA A 215 10.19 5.46 -24.11
N THR A 216 10.09 4.80 -25.27
CA THR A 216 10.94 3.65 -25.61
C THR A 216 11.79 3.84 -26.85
N GLY A 217 11.48 4.82 -27.69
CA GLY A 217 12.04 4.94 -29.05
C GLY A 217 11.49 3.92 -30.04
N ALA A 218 10.71 2.93 -29.59
CA ALA A 218 10.18 1.86 -30.43
C ALA A 218 8.79 2.20 -31.01
N THR A 219 8.43 1.52 -32.10
CA THR A 219 7.12 1.67 -32.78
C THR A 219 6.16 0.50 -32.52
N THR A 220 6.63 -0.56 -31.87
CA THR A 220 5.91 -1.83 -31.67
C THR A 220 5.87 -2.21 -30.19
N VAL A 221 4.88 -3.03 -29.84
CA VAL A 221 4.72 -3.65 -28.52
C VAL A 221 5.00 -5.16 -28.61
N PRO A 222 5.37 -5.82 -27.50
CA PRO A 222 5.54 -5.28 -26.15
C PRO A 222 6.78 -4.40 -26.02
N GLN A 223 6.81 -3.53 -25.01
CA GLN A 223 8.04 -2.90 -24.54
C GLN A 223 8.05 -2.98 -23.00
N VAL A 224 9.01 -3.71 -22.46
CA VAL A 224 9.12 -3.99 -21.02
C VAL A 224 10.24 -3.17 -20.40
N PHE A 225 9.97 -2.60 -19.23
CA PHE A 225 10.93 -1.98 -18.34
C PHE A 225 11.08 -2.83 -17.08
N ILE A 226 12.31 -2.94 -16.58
CA ILE A 226 12.61 -3.55 -15.29
C ILE A 226 13.51 -2.57 -14.53
N ASP A 227 13.08 -2.16 -13.33
CA ASP A 227 13.79 -1.23 -12.45
C ASP A 227 14.21 0.07 -13.16
N GLY A 228 13.28 0.62 -13.97
CA GLY A 228 13.48 1.85 -14.75
C GLY A 228 14.30 1.70 -16.02
N LYS A 229 14.85 0.51 -16.31
CA LYS A 229 15.61 0.23 -17.54
C LYS A 229 14.71 -0.40 -18.60
N LEU A 230 14.70 0.18 -19.80
CA LEU A 230 14.08 -0.44 -20.97
C LEU A 230 14.81 -1.74 -21.33
N ILE A 231 14.10 -2.86 -21.25
CA ILE A 231 14.56 -4.18 -21.70
C ILE A 231 14.26 -4.37 -23.18
N GLY A 232 13.05 -4.02 -23.61
CA GLY A 232 12.63 -4.08 -25.01
C GLY A 232 11.44 -5.01 -25.25
N ASP A 233 11.42 -5.64 -26.43
CA ASP A 233 10.35 -6.54 -26.85
C ASP A 233 10.44 -7.94 -26.22
N SER A 234 9.57 -8.86 -26.67
CA SER A 234 9.53 -10.21 -26.12
C SER A 234 10.82 -11.01 -26.33
N GLU A 235 11.58 -10.75 -27.39
CA GLU A 235 12.86 -11.43 -27.62
C GLU A 235 13.93 -10.88 -26.68
N ALA A 236 13.96 -9.55 -26.50
CA ALA A 236 14.87 -8.91 -25.56
C ALA A 236 14.59 -9.34 -24.11
N VAL A 237 13.33 -9.51 -23.74
CA VAL A 237 12.93 -10.06 -22.42
C VAL A 237 13.39 -11.51 -22.28
N ALA A 238 13.20 -12.35 -23.30
CA ALA A 238 13.69 -13.73 -23.28
C ALA A 238 15.22 -13.77 -23.11
N ALA A 239 15.95 -12.95 -23.87
CA ALA A 239 17.40 -12.84 -23.77
C ALA A 239 17.87 -12.36 -22.39
N HIS A 240 17.16 -11.40 -21.79
CA HIS A 240 17.45 -10.89 -20.44
C HIS A 240 17.42 -12.00 -19.38
N PHE A 241 16.46 -12.91 -19.48
CA PHE A 241 16.31 -14.04 -18.55
C PHE A 241 16.95 -15.35 -19.04
N GLY A 242 17.64 -15.34 -20.19
CA GLY A 242 18.25 -16.55 -20.76
C GLY A 242 17.25 -17.62 -21.21
N VAL A 243 16.02 -17.23 -21.55
CA VAL A 243 14.93 -18.12 -22.00
C VAL A 243 14.93 -18.16 -23.54
N LYS A 244 14.80 -19.36 -24.12
CA LYS A 244 14.72 -19.57 -25.58
C LYS A 244 13.30 -19.39 -26.11
#